data_AF-A0A531LJG9-F1
#
_entry.id   AF-A0A531LJG9-F1
#
_cell.length_a   1.000
_cell.length_b   1.000
_cell.length_c   1.000
_cell.angle_alpha   90.00
_cell.angle_beta   90.00
_cell.angle_gamma   90.00
#
_symmetry.space_group_name_H-M   'P 1'
#
loop_
_entity.id
_entity.type
_entity.pdbx_description
1 polymer ?
#
loop_
_entity_poly.entity_id
_entity_poly.type
_entity_poly.pdbx_seq_one_letter_code
_entity_poly.pdbx_strand_id
1 'polypeptide(L)'
;YAIACDLENKDAYTYTCDASRRAGIVAEAEAARQVGLDADVLERAPLPFETAAALRFSDQAQFNPAMYLVGLAQAVTARGGRIFENSRAISIGEASRWRVVTDSGTVHAEHVVVATNMTVKSPVGMANRTQPRCHTAMAFRIDDPLAVDGMFIGIDDPTHSIRTGRDAEGPLLVALGPKFDTGQDGDVAKRFVELEQWARMSLLVGDVAWRWCNEDYDTADRVPYAGEPDPDKASGFHIATGFNAWGITNGTAAGMMIADLICARPSPWQKLYDPVRPYAEDFHRNGRSQSIVSSLDDIMPGMGGVIVRGDEKIAAWRDAEGVLHPVSATCTHKGCTVTWNNADNTWDCPCHGSIFAADGSVIHGPARKPLAPAAL
;
A
#
# COMPACT_ATOMS: atom_id res chain seq x y z
N TYR A 1 5.26 17.43 19.11
CA TYR A 1 3.86 17.04 19.40
C TYR A 1 3.74 15.99 20.49
N ALA A 2 4.84 15.32 20.92
CA ALA A 2 4.81 14.29 21.97
C ALA A 2 3.66 13.29 21.77
N ILE A 3 3.48 12.85 20.52
CA ILE A 3 2.42 11.92 20.15
C ILE A 3 2.75 10.59 20.82
N ALA A 4 1.86 10.10 21.68
CA ALA A 4 1.96 8.77 22.24
C ALA A 4 1.61 7.75 21.14
N CYS A 5 2.62 7.17 20.51
CA CYS A 5 2.44 6.18 19.44
C CYS A 5 3.37 4.98 19.61
N ASP A 6 3.70 4.63 20.86
CA ASP A 6 4.60 3.51 21.17
C ASP A 6 5.94 3.63 20.41
N LEU A 7 6.53 4.84 20.43
CA LEU A 7 7.80 5.10 19.78
C LEU A 7 8.93 4.36 20.52
N GLU A 8 9.67 3.56 19.77
CA GLU A 8 10.81 2.78 20.21
C GLU A 8 11.99 3.01 19.27
N ASN A 9 13.20 3.02 19.84
CA ASN A 9 14.41 2.91 19.05
C ASN A 9 14.72 1.43 18.85
N LYS A 10 14.96 1.05 17.59
CA LYS A 10 15.27 -0.31 17.14
C LYS A 10 16.35 -0.24 16.08
N ASP A 11 17.09 -1.34 15.96
CA ASP A 11 17.95 -1.52 14.80
C ASP A 11 17.12 -2.01 13.60
N ALA A 12 17.45 -1.55 12.40
CA ALA A 12 16.88 -2.03 11.14
C ALA A 12 17.88 -2.93 10.43
N TYR A 13 17.42 -4.09 9.97
CA TYR A 13 18.22 -5.13 9.36
C TYR A 13 17.69 -5.48 7.97
N THR A 14 18.58 -5.45 6.99
CA THR A 14 18.39 -6.08 5.68
C THR A 14 19.16 -7.38 5.68
N TYR A 15 18.53 -8.54 5.47
CA TYR A 15 19.19 -9.85 5.64
C TYR A 15 19.05 -10.76 4.42
N THR A 16 19.96 -11.73 4.31
CA THR A 16 19.92 -12.82 3.33
C THR A 16 20.23 -14.15 4.02
N CYS A 17 19.53 -15.21 3.64
CA CYS A 17 19.83 -16.60 3.94
C CYS A 17 20.70 -17.24 2.83
N ASP A 18 20.76 -16.63 1.64
CA ASP A 18 21.60 -17.05 0.53
C ASP A 18 23.00 -16.40 0.62
N ALA A 19 24.02 -17.23 0.85
CA ALA A 19 25.41 -16.79 0.93
C ALA A 19 25.92 -16.15 -0.37
N SER A 20 25.36 -16.52 -1.53
CA SER A 20 25.73 -15.92 -2.81
C SER A 20 25.34 -14.44 -2.91
N ARG A 21 24.38 -13.99 -2.09
CA ARG A 21 23.90 -12.59 -2.07
C ARG A 21 24.64 -11.69 -1.08
N ARG A 22 25.58 -12.21 -0.29
CA ARG A 22 26.38 -11.42 0.67
C ARG A 22 27.07 -10.22 0.02
N ALA A 23 27.56 -10.36 -1.21
CA ALA A 23 28.19 -9.25 -1.93
C ALA A 23 27.25 -8.05 -2.13
N GLY A 24 25.95 -8.29 -2.34
CA GLY A 24 24.95 -7.23 -2.46
C GLY A 24 24.74 -6.46 -1.15
N ILE A 25 24.71 -7.16 -0.02
CA ILE A 25 24.63 -6.56 1.32
C ILE A 25 25.84 -5.66 1.59
N VAL A 26 27.05 -6.13 1.25
CA VAL A 26 28.29 -5.34 1.41
C VAL A 26 28.25 -4.08 0.54
N ALA A 27 27.86 -4.22 -0.73
CA ALA A 27 27.77 -3.10 -1.65
C ALA A 27 26.75 -2.04 -1.18
N GLU A 28 25.60 -2.46 -0.66
CA GLU A 28 24.60 -1.55 -0.10
C GLU A 28 25.13 -0.80 1.14
N ALA A 29 25.83 -1.49 2.04
CA ALA A 29 26.46 -0.86 3.21
C ALA A 29 27.53 0.17 2.80
N GLU A 30 28.33 -0.12 1.78
CA GLU A 30 29.31 0.81 1.24
C GLU A 30 28.64 2.04 0.63
N ALA A 31 27.57 1.86 -0.14
CA ALA A 31 26.80 2.97 -0.70
C ALA A 31 26.17 3.85 0.40
N ALA A 32 25.61 3.24 1.44
CA ALA A 32 25.03 3.95 2.58
C ALA A 32 26.08 4.80 3.34
N ARG A 33 27.29 4.25 3.55
CA ARG A 33 28.40 4.99 4.18
C ARG A 33 28.87 6.17 3.33
N GLN A 34 28.87 6.06 2.00
CA GLN A 34 29.23 7.17 1.11
C GLN A 34 28.31 8.38 1.26
N VAL A 35 27.07 8.17 1.69
CA VAL A 35 26.10 9.25 1.97
C VAL A 35 26.00 9.59 3.47
N GLY A 36 26.92 9.08 4.28
CA GLY A 36 27.07 9.43 5.70
C GLY A 36 26.16 8.66 6.65
N LEU A 37 25.55 7.54 6.22
CA LEU A 37 24.77 6.68 7.10
C LEU A 37 25.67 5.70 7.86
N ASP A 38 25.33 5.46 9.12
CA ASP A 38 25.96 4.43 9.94
C ASP A 38 25.39 3.05 9.59
N ALA A 39 26.17 2.28 8.84
CA ALA A 39 25.75 1.02 8.22
C ALA A 39 26.77 -0.06 8.53
N ASP A 40 26.36 -1.14 9.19
CA ASP A 40 27.22 -2.25 9.57
C ASP A 40 26.91 -3.51 8.78
N VAL A 41 27.94 -4.23 8.35
CA VAL A 41 27.77 -5.57 7.77
C VAL A 41 28.02 -6.59 8.86
N LEU A 42 27.06 -7.48 9.07
CA LEU A 42 27.10 -8.57 10.03
C LEU A 42 27.15 -9.91 9.28
N GLU A 43 27.83 -10.89 9.88
CA GLU A 43 27.85 -12.26 9.35
C GLU A 43 26.49 -12.95 9.48
N ARG A 44 25.66 -12.53 10.44
CA ARG A 44 24.28 -13.02 10.60
C ARG A 44 23.38 -11.94 11.21
N ALA A 45 22.10 -11.99 10.87
CA ALA A 45 21.06 -11.23 11.55
C ALA A 45 20.76 -11.84 12.94
N PRO A 46 20.31 -11.03 13.92
CA PRO A 46 19.80 -11.51 15.20
C PRO A 46 18.38 -12.11 15.05
N LEU A 47 18.27 -13.18 14.26
CA LEU A 47 17.04 -13.93 14.03
C LEU A 47 17.15 -15.37 14.55
N PRO A 48 16.03 -16.05 14.89
CA PRO A 48 16.02 -17.40 15.45
C PRO A 48 16.27 -18.50 14.39
N PHE A 49 16.68 -18.11 13.18
CA PHE A 49 17.06 -19.00 12.09
C PHE A 49 18.38 -18.55 11.47
N GLU A 50 19.02 -19.44 10.72
CA GLU A 50 20.30 -19.17 10.07
C GLU A 50 20.16 -18.14 8.93
N THR A 51 21.07 -17.17 8.91
CA THR A 51 21.21 -16.16 7.86
C THR A 51 22.67 -16.08 7.45
N ALA A 52 22.94 -15.78 6.18
CA ALA A 52 24.29 -15.74 5.63
C ALA A 52 24.96 -14.36 5.68
N ALA A 53 24.18 -13.28 5.79
CA ALA A 53 24.67 -11.92 6.05
C ALA A 53 23.51 -10.98 6.43
N ALA A 54 23.84 -9.87 7.08
CA ALA A 54 22.91 -8.76 7.28
C ALA A 54 23.59 -7.40 7.18
N LEU A 55 22.86 -6.40 6.68
CA LEU A 55 23.17 -4.97 6.81
C LEU A 55 22.33 -4.43 7.98
N ARG A 56 22.97 -3.76 8.93
CA ARG A 56 22.33 -3.09 10.07
C ARG A 56 22.44 -1.58 9.96
N PHE A 57 21.33 -0.90 10.20
CA PHE A 57 21.28 0.52 10.56
C PHE A 57 20.86 0.64 12.02
N SER A 58 21.69 1.28 12.84
CA SER A 58 21.42 1.49 14.28
C SER A 58 20.51 2.68 14.50
N ASP A 59 19.85 2.76 15.66
CA ASP A 59 19.06 3.92 16.11
C ASP A 59 17.95 4.35 15.14
N GLN A 60 17.22 3.37 14.59
CA GLN A 60 16.06 3.59 13.75
C GLN A 60 14.78 3.63 14.60
N ALA A 61 13.71 4.19 14.06
CA ALA A 61 12.44 4.34 14.78
C ALA A 61 11.41 3.28 14.37
N GLN A 62 10.82 2.62 15.36
CA GLN A 62 9.61 1.83 15.23
C GLN A 62 8.50 2.48 16.07
N PHE A 63 7.27 2.49 15.57
CA PHE A 63 6.13 3.00 16.32
C PHE A 63 4.81 2.44 15.77
N ASN A 64 3.73 2.57 16.53
CA ASN A 64 2.38 2.25 16.08
C ASN A 64 1.89 3.30 15.07
N PRO A 65 1.76 2.96 13.77
CA PRO A 65 1.42 3.93 12.74
C PRO A 65 0.00 4.49 12.88
N ALA A 66 -0.95 3.69 13.40
CA ALA A 66 -2.32 4.15 13.61
C ALA A 66 -2.39 5.21 14.72
N MET A 67 -1.73 4.96 15.85
CA MET A 67 -1.66 5.93 16.95
C MET A 67 -0.94 7.22 16.54
N TYR A 68 0.11 7.10 15.72
CA TYR A 68 0.81 8.26 15.18
C TYR A 68 -0.11 9.13 14.32
N LEU A 69 -0.88 8.52 13.39
CA LEU A 69 -1.83 9.24 12.55
C LEU A 69 -2.97 9.88 13.35
N VAL A 70 -3.50 9.19 14.36
CA VAL A 70 -4.51 9.76 15.28
C VAL A 70 -3.94 10.97 16.03
N GLY A 71 -2.71 10.88 16.53
CA GLY A 71 -2.05 12.01 17.19
C GLY A 71 -1.77 13.18 16.23
N LEU A 72 -1.39 12.91 14.99
CA LEU A 72 -1.25 13.95 13.95
C LEU A 72 -2.59 14.64 13.66
N ALA A 73 -3.67 13.87 13.53
CA ALA A 73 -5.02 14.42 13.33
C ALA A 73 -5.43 15.35 14.49
N GLN A 74 -5.18 14.96 15.73
CA GLN A 74 -5.40 15.80 16.91
C GLN A 74 -4.53 17.07 16.90
N ALA A 75 -3.26 16.96 16.50
CA ALA A 75 -2.36 18.11 16.39
C ALA A 75 -2.83 19.13 15.34
N VAL A 76 -3.41 18.65 14.23
CA VAL A 76 -4.01 19.47 13.17
C VAL A 76 -5.25 20.18 13.68
N THR A 77 -6.19 19.47 14.33
CA THR A 77 -7.43 20.07 14.83
C THR A 77 -7.19 21.07 15.95
N ALA A 78 -6.23 20.81 16.84
CA ALA A 78 -5.80 21.75 17.88
C ALA A 78 -5.25 23.09 17.33
N ARG A 79 -4.86 23.12 16.04
CA ARG A 79 -4.40 24.32 15.33
C ARG A 79 -5.47 24.96 14.44
N GLY A 80 -6.72 24.52 14.57
CA GLY A 80 -7.84 25.03 13.79
C GLY A 80 -8.02 24.34 12.43
N GLY A 81 -7.24 23.29 12.14
CA GLY A 81 -7.50 22.42 11.01
C GLY A 81 -8.84 21.68 11.16
N ARG A 82 -9.47 21.35 10.04
CA ARG A 82 -10.76 20.64 10.02
C ARG A 82 -10.59 19.31 9.30
N ILE A 83 -11.07 18.25 9.94
CA ILE A 83 -11.05 16.89 9.37
C ILE A 83 -12.49 16.50 9.09
N PHE A 84 -12.73 15.99 7.88
CA PHE A 84 -14.02 15.53 7.42
C PHE A 84 -13.90 14.06 7.02
N GLU A 85 -14.58 13.20 7.76
CA GLU A 85 -14.67 11.78 7.46
C GLU A 85 -15.92 11.50 6.62
N ASN A 86 -16.01 10.30 6.03
CA ASN A 86 -17.14 9.93 5.16
C ASN A 86 -17.45 10.96 4.05
N SER A 87 -16.40 11.63 3.56
CA SER A 87 -16.50 12.75 2.61
C SER A 87 -15.63 12.47 1.39
N ARG A 88 -15.94 11.37 0.68
CA ARG A 88 -15.09 10.89 -0.44
C ARG A 88 -15.02 11.95 -1.53
N ALA A 89 -13.81 12.40 -1.88
CA ALA A 89 -13.60 13.28 -3.02
C ALA A 89 -13.94 12.54 -4.33
N ILE A 90 -14.91 13.05 -5.08
CA ILE A 90 -15.37 12.50 -6.35
C ILE A 90 -14.66 13.17 -7.51
N SER A 91 -14.46 14.48 -7.47
CA SER A 91 -13.73 15.17 -8.53
C SER A 91 -13.08 16.45 -8.04
N ILE A 92 -11.95 16.77 -8.66
CA ILE A 92 -11.25 18.03 -8.48
C ILE A 92 -11.29 18.73 -9.84
N GLY A 93 -11.64 20.00 -9.86
CA GLY A 93 -11.67 20.79 -11.09
C GLY A 93 -11.25 22.23 -10.85
N GLU A 94 -10.88 22.87 -11.95
CA GLU A 94 -10.54 24.30 -11.98
C GLU A 94 -11.81 25.16 -11.92
N ALA A 95 -11.74 26.22 -11.12
CA ALA A 95 -12.67 27.35 -11.12
C ALA A 95 -11.83 28.61 -10.81
N SER A 96 -12.42 29.69 -10.27
CA SER A 96 -11.62 30.81 -9.74
C SER A 96 -10.66 30.42 -8.60
N ARG A 97 -10.92 29.24 -7.99
CA ARG A 97 -10.10 28.50 -7.03
C ARG A 97 -10.30 27.00 -7.31
N TRP A 98 -9.45 26.12 -6.79
CA TRP A 98 -9.68 24.68 -6.89
C TRP A 98 -11.00 24.29 -6.25
N ARG A 99 -11.76 23.43 -6.94
CA ARG A 99 -13.06 22.94 -6.48
C ARG A 99 -13.00 21.43 -6.26
N VAL A 100 -13.12 21.00 -5.01
CA VAL A 100 -13.23 19.59 -4.63
C VAL A 100 -14.70 19.25 -4.39
N VAL A 101 -15.23 18.34 -5.19
CA VAL A 101 -16.61 17.85 -5.10
C VAL A 101 -16.60 16.52 -4.37
N THR A 102 -17.49 16.38 -3.38
CA THR A 102 -17.75 15.15 -2.62
C THR A 102 -19.19 14.68 -2.90
N ASP A 103 -19.61 13.60 -2.25
CA ASP A 103 -20.99 13.10 -2.28
C ASP A 103 -22.00 14.05 -1.58
N SER A 104 -21.53 14.79 -0.59
CA SER A 104 -22.36 15.56 0.35
C SER A 104 -22.11 17.07 0.30
N GLY A 105 -21.13 17.53 -0.48
CA GLY A 105 -20.81 18.95 -0.56
C GLY A 105 -19.64 19.29 -1.47
N THR A 106 -19.29 20.57 -1.49
CA THR A 106 -18.18 21.13 -2.28
C THR A 106 -17.29 21.99 -1.41
N VAL A 107 -15.97 21.85 -1.57
CA VAL A 107 -14.94 22.65 -0.91
C VAL A 107 -14.17 23.44 -1.97
N HIS A 108 -13.89 24.71 -1.67
CA HIS A 108 -13.06 25.57 -2.49
C HIS A 108 -11.75 25.89 -1.76
N ALA A 109 -10.62 25.81 -2.46
CA ALA A 109 -9.30 26.08 -1.88
C ALA A 109 -8.35 26.71 -2.90
N GLU A 110 -7.40 27.51 -2.42
CA GLU A 110 -6.31 28.06 -3.24
C GLU A 110 -5.27 26.99 -3.58
N HIS A 111 -5.05 26.06 -2.63
CA HIS A 111 -4.19 24.90 -2.81
C HIS A 111 -4.96 23.61 -2.51
N VAL A 112 -4.70 22.57 -3.30
CA VAL A 112 -5.22 21.20 -3.07
C VAL A 112 -4.06 20.23 -3.09
N VAL A 113 -4.00 19.34 -2.10
CA VAL A 113 -3.01 18.25 -2.04
C VAL A 113 -3.73 16.92 -2.21
N VAL A 114 -3.38 16.17 -3.26
CA VAL A 114 -3.90 14.82 -3.51
C VAL A 114 -2.92 13.80 -2.94
N ALA A 115 -3.23 13.28 -1.75
CA ALA A 115 -2.44 12.27 -1.03
C ALA A 115 -3.23 10.98 -0.81
N THR A 116 -3.94 10.51 -1.85
CA THR A 116 -4.91 9.40 -1.79
C THR A 116 -4.38 8.10 -2.41
N ASN A 117 -3.07 7.85 -2.33
CA ASN A 117 -2.31 6.88 -3.11
C ASN A 117 -2.33 7.14 -4.62
N MET A 118 -3.49 7.26 -5.26
CA MET A 118 -3.59 7.63 -6.66
C MET A 118 -4.62 8.74 -6.87
N THR A 119 -4.48 9.47 -7.99
CA THR A 119 -5.30 10.63 -8.30
C THR A 119 -6.78 10.30 -8.40
N VAL A 120 -7.58 11.00 -7.61
CA VAL A 120 -9.00 11.23 -7.89
C VAL A 120 -9.14 11.90 -9.27
N LYS A 121 -10.31 11.81 -9.93
CA LYS A 121 -10.56 12.52 -11.20
C LYS A 121 -10.19 14.00 -11.04
N SER A 122 -9.14 14.40 -11.75
CA SER A 122 -8.58 15.74 -11.73
C SER A 122 -8.04 16.09 -13.13
N PRO A 123 -7.72 17.36 -13.40
CA PRO A 123 -7.14 17.76 -14.68
C PRO A 123 -5.77 17.13 -14.95
N VAL A 124 -5.04 16.71 -13.91
CA VAL A 124 -3.70 16.13 -14.03
C VAL A 124 -3.71 14.63 -13.69
N GLY A 125 -3.32 13.81 -14.66
CA GLY A 125 -3.30 12.35 -14.53
C GLY A 125 -1.94 11.81 -14.11
N MET A 126 -1.91 10.99 -13.05
CA MET A 126 -0.68 10.29 -12.61
C MET A 126 -0.82 8.76 -12.64
N ALA A 127 -1.97 8.25 -13.10
CA ALA A 127 -2.33 6.84 -13.03
C ALA A 127 -1.36 5.89 -13.76
N ASN A 128 -0.67 6.36 -14.80
CA ASN A 128 0.27 5.55 -15.58
C ASN A 128 1.72 5.64 -15.06
N ARG A 129 1.98 6.44 -14.02
CA ARG A 129 3.33 6.60 -13.44
C ARG A 129 3.58 5.66 -12.26
N THR A 130 2.54 4.97 -11.82
CA THR A 130 2.57 4.09 -10.65
C THR A 130 2.00 2.72 -10.97
N GLN A 131 2.48 1.70 -10.27
CA GLN A 131 1.97 0.32 -10.37
C GLN A 131 1.46 -0.14 -9.00
N PRO A 132 0.20 -0.58 -8.87
CA PRO A 132 -0.31 -1.15 -7.63
C PRO A 132 0.35 -2.51 -7.33
N ARG A 133 0.63 -2.77 -6.05
CA ARG A 133 1.06 -4.06 -5.54
C ARG A 133 0.55 -4.31 -4.13
N CYS A 134 0.55 -5.57 -3.73
CA CYS A 134 0.09 -6.05 -2.43
C CYS A 134 1.12 -6.92 -1.74
N HIS A 135 0.99 -7.03 -0.42
CA HIS A 135 1.59 -8.06 0.43
C HIS A 135 0.53 -8.65 1.35
N THR A 136 0.65 -9.95 1.60
CA THR A 136 -0.02 -10.56 2.74
C THR A 136 0.77 -10.22 4.01
N ALA A 137 0.04 -9.89 5.07
CA ALA A 137 0.60 -9.61 6.38
C ALA A 137 -0.17 -10.39 7.45
N MET A 138 0.54 -10.94 8.41
CA MET A 138 -0.02 -11.68 9.54
C MET A 138 0.64 -11.21 10.84
N ALA A 139 -0.16 -11.09 11.89
CA ALA A 139 0.31 -10.85 13.24
C ALA A 139 0.04 -12.08 14.10
N PHE A 140 1.07 -12.58 14.77
CA PHE A 140 1.02 -13.74 15.64
C PHE A 140 1.22 -13.34 17.09
N ARG A 141 0.53 -14.03 18.00
CA ARG A 141 0.79 -13.93 19.45
C ARG A 141 2.19 -14.46 19.75
N ILE A 142 2.90 -13.78 20.64
CA ILE A 142 4.21 -14.20 21.14
C ILE A 142 4.28 -14.00 22.65
N ASP A 143 5.07 -14.82 23.34
CA ASP A 143 5.25 -14.70 24.79
C ASP A 143 6.38 -13.71 25.13
N ASP A 144 7.45 -13.73 24.33
CA ASP A 144 8.63 -12.88 24.51
C ASP A 144 8.82 -11.94 23.32
N PRO A 145 8.52 -10.63 23.45
CA PRO A 145 8.76 -9.66 22.38
C PRO A 145 10.24 -9.41 22.09
N LEU A 146 11.15 -9.85 22.96
CA LEU A 146 12.59 -9.72 22.75
C LEU A 146 13.17 -10.90 21.94
N ALA A 147 12.37 -11.93 21.65
CA ALA A 147 12.80 -13.04 20.79
C ALA A 147 13.14 -12.58 19.36
N VAL A 148 12.57 -11.44 18.93
CA VAL A 148 12.91 -10.75 17.68
C VAL A 148 13.05 -9.25 17.97
N ASP A 149 14.27 -8.83 18.31
CA ASP A 149 14.57 -7.44 18.67
C ASP A 149 15.16 -6.67 17.48
N GLY A 150 14.27 -6.06 16.69
CA GLY A 150 14.63 -5.25 15.52
C GLY A 150 13.54 -5.22 14.46
N MET A 151 13.82 -4.49 13.38
CA MET A 151 13.00 -4.49 12.16
C MET A 151 13.78 -5.21 11.07
N PHE A 152 13.20 -6.22 10.43
CA PHE A 152 13.91 -7.09 9.49
C PHE A 152 13.24 -7.09 8.13
N ILE A 153 14.03 -7.00 7.06
CA ILE A 153 13.59 -7.20 5.68
C ILE A 153 14.56 -8.13 4.96
N GLY A 154 14.04 -9.24 4.44
CA GLY A 154 14.81 -10.15 3.61
C GLY A 154 15.07 -9.56 2.24
N ILE A 155 16.16 -9.97 1.58
CA ILE A 155 16.41 -9.67 0.16
C ILE A 155 16.27 -10.89 -0.74
N ASP A 156 15.96 -12.04 -0.16
CA ASP A 156 15.77 -13.29 -0.87
C ASP A 156 14.40 -13.37 -1.54
N ASP A 157 14.24 -14.37 -2.41
CA ASP A 157 12.96 -14.78 -2.96
C ASP A 157 12.67 -16.20 -2.50
N PRO A 158 11.57 -16.45 -1.76
CA PRO A 158 10.55 -15.50 -1.32
C PRO A 158 11.04 -14.50 -0.25
N THR A 159 10.62 -13.25 -0.37
CA THR A 159 10.96 -12.17 0.56
C THR A 159 10.06 -12.19 1.80
N HIS A 160 10.64 -12.00 2.98
CA HIS A 160 9.88 -11.86 4.22
C HIS A 160 10.36 -10.64 5.02
N SER A 161 9.43 -9.91 5.62
CA SER A 161 9.75 -8.86 6.59
C SER A 161 9.15 -9.22 7.95
N ILE A 162 9.90 -8.95 9.02
CA ILE A 162 9.51 -9.28 10.38
C ILE A 162 9.73 -8.05 11.26
N ARG A 163 8.77 -7.76 12.15
CA ARG A 163 8.94 -6.81 13.24
C ARG A 163 8.00 -7.14 14.38
N THR A 164 8.18 -6.50 15.52
CA THR A 164 7.26 -6.61 16.64
C THR A 164 6.21 -5.50 16.64
N GLY A 165 5.12 -5.76 17.34
CA GLY A 165 4.05 -4.81 17.60
C GLY A 165 3.29 -5.24 18.84
N ARG A 166 2.13 -4.61 19.08
CA ARG A 166 1.24 -4.98 20.19
C ARG A 166 -0.19 -4.53 19.90
N ASP A 167 -1.13 -5.21 20.53
CA ASP A 167 -2.51 -4.76 20.63
C ASP A 167 -2.96 -4.75 22.10
N ALA A 168 -4.27 -4.72 22.34
CA ALA A 168 -4.84 -4.69 23.69
C ALA A 168 -4.61 -6.00 24.48
N GLU A 169 -4.38 -7.13 23.81
CA GLU A 169 -4.22 -8.44 24.44
C GLU A 169 -2.76 -8.79 24.71
N GLY A 170 -1.81 -8.16 24.02
CA GLY A 170 -0.39 -8.39 24.28
C GLY A 170 0.53 -8.10 23.10
N PRO A 171 1.79 -8.56 23.20
CA PRO A 171 2.76 -8.42 22.12
C PRO A 171 2.40 -9.28 20.92
N LEU A 172 2.84 -8.81 19.75
CA LEU A 172 2.64 -9.43 18.46
C LEU A 172 3.97 -9.50 17.71
N LEU A 173 4.16 -10.56 16.94
CA LEU A 173 5.12 -10.59 15.84
C LEU A 173 4.37 -10.40 14.53
N VAL A 174 4.74 -9.39 13.76
CA VAL A 174 4.16 -9.08 12.45
C VAL A 174 5.11 -9.58 11.37
N ALA A 175 4.62 -10.48 10.52
CA ALA A 175 5.32 -11.00 9.36
C ALA A 175 4.61 -10.57 8.07
N LEU A 176 5.39 -10.15 7.07
CA LEU A 176 4.90 -9.86 5.72
C LEU A 176 5.50 -10.87 4.74
N GLY A 177 4.69 -11.34 3.81
CA GLY A 177 5.11 -12.23 2.73
C GLY A 177 5.62 -11.49 1.49
N PRO A 178 5.97 -12.25 0.42
CA PRO A 178 6.42 -11.69 -0.84
C PRO A 178 5.37 -10.78 -1.48
N LYS A 179 5.85 -9.78 -2.22
CA LYS A 179 4.96 -8.90 -3.00
C LYS A 179 4.27 -9.67 -4.13
N PHE A 180 3.11 -9.17 -4.53
CA PHE A 180 2.42 -9.58 -5.75
C PHE A 180 1.61 -8.41 -6.33
N ASP A 181 1.26 -8.49 -7.59
CA ASP A 181 0.52 -7.42 -8.24
C ASP A 181 -0.97 -7.49 -7.86
N THR A 182 -1.55 -6.36 -7.43
CA THR A 182 -2.96 -6.31 -7.01
C THR A 182 -3.86 -6.86 -8.11
N GLY A 183 -4.80 -7.74 -7.75
CA GLY A 183 -5.79 -8.30 -8.67
C GLY A 183 -5.22 -9.22 -9.75
N GLN A 184 -3.92 -9.54 -9.72
CA GLN A 184 -3.28 -10.46 -10.66
C GLN A 184 -2.95 -11.82 -10.03
N ASP A 185 -3.36 -12.04 -8.78
CA ASP A 185 -3.31 -13.34 -8.13
C ASP A 185 -4.72 -13.96 -8.08
N GLY A 186 -4.84 -15.22 -8.47
CA GLY A 186 -6.10 -15.96 -8.44
C GLY A 186 -6.37 -16.67 -7.12
N ASP A 187 -5.37 -16.75 -6.22
CA ASP A 187 -5.48 -17.44 -4.94
C ASP A 187 -4.67 -16.73 -3.84
N VAL A 188 -5.17 -15.57 -3.41
CA VAL A 188 -4.58 -14.79 -2.32
C VAL A 188 -4.63 -15.56 -0.99
N ALA A 189 -5.64 -16.40 -0.79
CA ALA A 189 -5.75 -17.24 0.41
C ALA A 189 -4.55 -18.19 0.55
N LYS A 190 -4.06 -18.78 -0.55
CA LYS A 190 -2.84 -19.59 -0.56
C LYS A 190 -1.62 -18.84 -0.03
N ARG A 191 -1.49 -17.54 -0.32
CA ARG A 191 -0.37 -16.72 0.19
C ARG A 191 -0.38 -16.58 1.71
N PHE A 192 -1.55 -16.52 2.33
CA PHE A 192 -1.65 -16.54 3.80
C PHE A 192 -1.22 -17.90 4.36
N VAL A 193 -1.63 -19.01 3.72
CA VAL A 193 -1.19 -20.35 4.13
C VAL A 193 0.33 -20.50 4.02
N GLU A 194 0.92 -20.04 2.92
CA GLU A 194 2.37 -20.06 2.71
C GLU A 194 3.12 -19.20 3.74
N LEU A 195 2.62 -17.99 4.02
CA LEU A 195 3.20 -17.09 5.03
C LEU A 195 3.11 -17.68 6.44
N GLU A 196 1.97 -18.26 6.80
CA GLU A 196 1.79 -18.92 8.09
C GLU A 196 2.71 -20.12 8.24
N GLN A 197 2.80 -20.97 7.19
CA GLN A 197 3.70 -22.12 7.18
C GLN A 197 5.16 -21.68 7.39
N TRP A 198 5.61 -20.67 6.65
CA TRP A 198 6.96 -20.12 6.81
C TRP A 198 7.19 -19.56 8.21
N ALA A 199 6.25 -18.77 8.74
CA ALA A 199 6.36 -18.17 10.06
C ALA A 199 6.49 -19.23 11.16
N ARG A 200 5.64 -20.28 11.13
CA ARG A 200 5.67 -21.38 12.11
C ARG A 200 6.91 -22.26 12.00
N MET A 201 7.53 -22.35 10.81
CA MET A 201 8.77 -23.09 10.62
C MET A 201 10.01 -22.30 11.04
N SER A 202 9.97 -20.98 10.94
CA SER A 202 11.16 -20.12 11.10
C SER A 202 11.18 -19.35 12.42
N LEU A 203 10.02 -19.15 13.05
CA LEU A 203 9.83 -18.27 14.20
C LEU A 203 9.09 -19.00 15.32
N LEU A 204 9.33 -18.56 16.56
CA LEU A 204 8.57 -19.02 17.72
C LEU A 204 7.30 -18.17 17.86
N VAL A 205 6.22 -18.60 17.20
CA VAL A 205 4.94 -17.89 17.14
C VAL A 205 3.78 -18.75 17.62
N GLY A 206 2.83 -18.12 18.32
CA GLY A 206 1.58 -18.72 18.78
C GLY A 206 0.45 -18.63 17.76
N ASP A 207 -0.75 -18.30 18.23
CA ASP A 207 -1.94 -18.16 17.40
C ASP A 207 -1.89 -16.91 16.52
N VAL A 208 -2.54 -16.99 15.36
CA VAL A 208 -2.76 -15.83 14.47
C VAL A 208 -3.78 -14.91 15.13
N ALA A 209 -3.37 -13.69 15.44
CA ALA A 209 -4.26 -12.65 15.96
C ALA A 209 -4.93 -11.85 14.83
N TRP A 210 -4.16 -11.50 13.81
CA TRP A 210 -4.61 -10.67 12.70
C TRP A 210 -4.03 -11.14 11.38
N ARG A 211 -4.80 -10.98 10.29
CA ARG A 211 -4.32 -11.11 8.92
C ARG A 211 -4.94 -10.01 8.06
N TRP A 212 -4.18 -9.47 7.12
CA TRP A 212 -4.68 -8.49 6.16
C TRP A 212 -3.82 -8.47 4.90
N CYS A 213 -4.39 -7.97 3.81
CA CYS A 213 -3.65 -7.60 2.61
C CYS A 213 -3.43 -6.08 2.63
N ASN A 214 -2.20 -5.61 2.41
CA ASN A 214 -1.95 -4.20 2.19
C ASN A 214 -1.91 -3.88 0.68
N GLU A 215 -2.01 -2.60 0.34
CA GLU A 215 -1.82 -2.14 -1.03
C GLU A 215 -0.92 -0.90 -1.07
N ASP A 216 0.07 -0.94 -1.96
CA ASP A 216 1.06 0.11 -2.20
C ASP A 216 1.16 0.41 -3.69
N TYR A 217 1.73 1.57 -3.99
CA TYR A 217 2.01 1.99 -5.37
C TYR A 217 3.51 2.20 -5.55
N ASP A 218 4.09 1.44 -6.47
CA ASP A 218 5.50 1.57 -6.86
C ASP A 218 5.68 2.62 -7.96
N THR A 219 6.87 3.20 -8.03
CA THR A 219 7.34 4.06 -9.13
C THR A 219 8.54 3.41 -9.82
N ALA A 220 8.78 3.76 -11.09
CA ALA A 220 9.84 3.14 -11.89
C ALA A 220 11.24 3.29 -11.29
N ASP A 221 11.51 4.44 -10.67
CA ASP A 221 12.79 4.79 -10.05
C ASP A 221 12.81 4.55 -8.53
N ARG A 222 11.72 4.03 -7.95
CA ARG A 222 11.50 3.87 -6.51
C ARG A 222 11.55 5.17 -5.70
N VAL A 223 11.45 6.32 -6.35
CA VAL A 223 11.31 7.62 -5.69
C VAL A 223 9.83 8.05 -5.77
N PRO A 224 9.21 8.54 -4.68
CA PRO A 224 7.86 9.07 -4.74
C PRO A 224 7.72 10.30 -5.65
N TYR A 225 6.49 10.57 -6.11
CA TYR A 225 6.16 11.84 -6.76
C TYR A 225 5.48 12.76 -5.75
N ALA A 226 6.05 13.94 -5.49
CA ALA A 226 5.46 14.94 -4.62
C ALA A 226 5.71 16.38 -5.10
N GLY A 227 4.67 17.22 -5.10
CA GLY A 227 4.71 18.61 -5.59
C GLY A 227 3.67 18.89 -6.68
N GLU A 228 3.89 19.90 -7.51
CA GLU A 228 2.96 20.30 -8.59
C GLU A 228 3.23 19.54 -9.90
N PRO A 229 2.32 18.66 -10.36
CA PRO A 229 2.53 17.83 -11.55
C PRO A 229 2.34 18.59 -12.88
N ASP A 230 1.79 19.80 -12.85
CA ASP A 230 1.68 20.72 -14.00
C ASP A 230 1.64 22.17 -13.48
N PRO A 231 2.77 22.75 -13.05
CA PRO A 231 2.78 24.07 -12.40
C PRO A 231 2.34 25.20 -13.35
N ASP A 232 2.50 25.02 -14.67
CA ASP A 232 2.14 26.03 -15.68
C ASP A 232 0.63 26.14 -15.87
N LYS A 233 -0.10 25.03 -15.77
CA LYS A 233 -1.57 24.98 -16.02
C LYS A 233 -2.40 24.72 -14.77
N ALA A 234 -1.81 24.09 -13.75
CA ALA A 234 -2.48 23.65 -12.54
C ALA A 234 -1.76 24.15 -11.27
N SER A 235 -1.33 25.41 -11.26
CA SER A 235 -0.73 26.04 -10.07
C SER A 235 -1.63 25.87 -8.84
N GLY A 236 -1.02 25.51 -7.71
CA GLY A 236 -1.74 25.21 -6.47
C GLY A 236 -2.33 23.79 -6.40
N PHE A 237 -2.20 22.97 -7.44
CA PHE A 237 -2.52 21.55 -7.39
C PHE A 237 -1.26 20.73 -7.08
N HIS A 238 -1.26 20.08 -5.93
CA HIS A 238 -0.15 19.27 -5.44
C HIS A 238 -0.57 17.80 -5.38
N ILE A 239 0.39 16.90 -5.58
CA ILE A 239 0.21 15.46 -5.38
C ILE A 239 1.26 14.92 -4.43
N ALA A 240 0.96 13.80 -3.76
CA ALA A 240 1.92 12.94 -3.10
C ALA A 240 1.52 11.46 -3.33
N THR A 241 2.32 10.71 -4.08
CA THR A 241 2.00 9.34 -4.53
C THR A 241 3.25 8.49 -4.77
N GLY A 242 3.08 7.18 -4.93
CA GLY A 242 4.15 6.30 -5.35
C GLY A 242 5.16 6.04 -4.24
N PHE A 243 4.68 5.78 -3.02
CA PHE A 243 5.54 5.69 -1.85
C PHE A 243 6.37 4.40 -1.73
N ASN A 244 6.18 3.44 -2.64
CA ASN A 244 6.96 2.20 -2.71
C ASN A 244 7.01 1.41 -1.37
N ALA A 245 5.91 1.35 -0.60
CA ALA A 245 5.84 0.79 0.76
C ALA A 245 6.68 1.49 1.85
N TRP A 246 7.25 2.66 1.54
CA TRP A 246 7.98 3.50 2.49
C TRP A 246 7.19 4.78 2.86
N GLY A 247 5.87 4.66 2.92
CA GLY A 247 4.95 5.81 3.05
C GLY A 247 5.07 6.61 4.36
N ILE A 248 5.56 6.00 5.44
CA ILE A 248 5.72 6.69 6.72
C ILE A 248 6.82 7.76 6.65
N THR A 249 8.01 7.39 6.17
CA THR A 249 9.15 8.30 6.02
C THR A 249 8.94 9.23 4.84
N ASN A 250 8.64 8.67 3.66
CA ASN A 250 8.45 9.45 2.44
C ASN A 250 7.22 10.35 2.48
N GLY A 251 6.13 9.93 3.13
CA GLY A 251 4.93 10.75 3.31
C GLY A 251 5.21 11.96 4.21
N THR A 252 6.04 11.80 5.23
CA THR A 252 6.49 12.92 6.08
C THR A 252 7.34 13.90 5.26
N ALA A 253 8.32 13.40 4.50
CA ALA A 253 9.15 14.24 3.62
C ALA A 253 8.31 14.99 2.58
N ALA A 254 7.38 14.30 1.92
CA ALA A 254 6.45 14.90 0.96
C ALA A 254 5.56 15.98 1.61
N GLY A 255 5.02 15.71 2.80
CA GLY A 255 4.20 16.67 3.55
C GLY A 255 4.98 17.94 3.93
N MET A 256 6.22 17.79 4.41
CA MET A 256 7.10 18.92 4.73
C MET A 256 7.41 19.75 3.49
N MET A 257 7.82 19.09 2.41
CA MET A 257 8.16 19.76 1.16
C MET A 257 6.96 20.50 0.56
N ILE A 258 5.78 19.86 0.49
CA ILE A 258 4.57 20.51 -0.05
C ILE A 258 4.15 21.70 0.83
N ALA A 259 4.28 21.58 2.16
CA ALA A 259 4.03 22.72 3.05
C ALA A 259 4.99 23.89 2.78
N ASP A 260 6.27 23.62 2.51
CA ASP A 260 7.22 24.67 2.09
C ASP A 260 6.80 25.32 0.77
N LEU A 261 6.41 24.54 -0.23
CA LEU A 261 5.95 25.04 -1.53
C LEU A 261 4.71 25.94 -1.39
N ILE A 262 3.71 25.51 -0.61
CA ILE A 262 2.49 26.29 -0.33
C ILE A 262 2.84 27.60 0.40
N CYS A 263 3.80 27.58 1.31
CA CYS A 263 4.28 28.77 2.02
C CYS A 263 5.30 29.60 1.23
N ALA A 264 5.53 29.32 -0.06
CA ALA A 264 6.53 29.97 -0.90
C ALA A 264 7.95 29.96 -0.31
N ARG A 265 8.33 28.85 0.34
CA ARG A 265 9.66 28.60 0.88
C ARG A 265 10.41 27.58 0.02
N PRO A 266 11.74 27.73 -0.15
CA PRO A 266 12.53 26.73 -0.86
C PRO A 266 12.59 25.42 -0.08
N SER A 267 12.52 24.29 -0.79
CA SER A 267 12.72 22.96 -0.20
C SER A 267 13.90 22.25 -0.89
N PRO A 268 14.88 21.71 -0.14
CA PRO A 268 16.05 21.05 -0.73
C PRO A 268 15.69 19.75 -1.48
N TRP A 269 14.53 19.15 -1.21
CA TRP A 269 14.11 17.88 -1.78
C TRP A 269 13.24 18.00 -3.02
N GLN A 270 12.86 19.22 -3.42
CA GLN A 270 11.93 19.47 -4.51
C GLN A 270 12.35 18.77 -5.82
N LYS A 271 13.64 18.86 -6.18
CA LYS A 271 14.16 18.23 -7.41
C LYS A 271 14.08 16.70 -7.38
N LEU A 272 14.27 16.09 -6.21
CA LEU A 272 14.27 14.62 -6.07
C LEU A 272 12.86 14.06 -6.25
N TYR A 273 11.87 14.68 -5.61
CA TYR A 273 10.48 14.21 -5.61
C TYR A 273 9.63 14.78 -6.76
N ASP A 274 10.21 15.64 -7.61
CA ASP A 274 9.49 16.36 -8.67
C ASP A 274 8.55 15.43 -9.46
N PRO A 275 7.22 15.71 -9.47
CA PRO A 275 6.23 14.92 -10.20
C PRO A 275 6.37 15.03 -11.72
N VAL A 276 7.06 16.04 -12.24
CA VAL A 276 7.28 16.26 -13.69
C VAL A 276 8.50 15.50 -14.21
N ARG A 277 9.33 14.94 -13.31
CA ARG A 277 10.54 14.22 -13.73
C ARG A 277 10.24 13.07 -14.72
N PRO A 278 11.21 12.71 -15.59
CA PRO A 278 11.04 11.64 -16.56
C PRO A 278 10.65 10.31 -15.89
N TYR A 279 9.86 9.50 -16.58
CA TYR A 279 9.48 8.17 -16.14
C TYR A 279 9.43 7.22 -17.33
N ALA A 280 9.54 5.92 -17.08
CA ALA A 280 9.37 4.90 -18.11
C ALA A 280 7.89 4.77 -18.49
N GLU A 281 7.52 5.11 -19.72
CA GLU A 281 6.12 5.14 -20.17
C GLU A 281 5.44 3.75 -20.15
N ASP A 282 6.23 2.68 -20.23
CA ASP A 282 5.78 1.28 -20.18
C ASP A 282 5.83 0.66 -18.77
N PHE A 283 6.12 1.47 -17.75
CA PHE A 283 6.19 1.01 -16.36
C PHE A 283 4.84 0.47 -15.87
N HIS A 284 3.76 1.21 -16.13
CA HIS A 284 2.42 0.76 -15.76
C HIS A 284 1.91 -0.30 -16.73
N ARG A 285 1.52 -1.45 -16.20
CA ARG A 285 1.03 -2.59 -16.99
C ARG A 285 -0.34 -3.02 -16.49
N ASN A 286 -1.30 -3.00 -17.41
CA ASN A 286 -2.64 -3.52 -17.15
C ASN A 286 -2.60 -5.05 -17.06
N GLY A 287 -2.99 -5.62 -15.92
CA GLY A 287 -3.18 -7.06 -15.78
C GLY A 287 -4.50 -7.56 -16.37
N ARG A 288 -4.69 -8.88 -16.30
CA ARG A 288 -5.92 -9.56 -16.72
C ARG A 288 -6.59 -10.22 -15.51
N SER A 289 -7.92 -10.35 -15.56
CA SER A 289 -8.67 -11.04 -14.52
C SER A 289 -8.21 -12.50 -14.39
N GLN A 290 -8.02 -12.96 -13.16
CA GLN A 290 -7.70 -14.37 -12.85
C GLN A 290 -8.95 -15.19 -12.48
N SER A 291 -10.15 -14.61 -12.57
CA SER A 291 -11.39 -15.23 -12.08
C SER A 291 -12.35 -15.63 -13.19
N ILE A 292 -11.88 -15.75 -14.44
CA ILE A 292 -12.75 -16.15 -15.55
C ILE A 292 -13.16 -17.62 -15.36
N VAL A 293 -14.47 -17.88 -15.30
CA VAL A 293 -15.05 -19.23 -15.19
C VAL A 293 -15.95 -19.54 -16.40
N SER A 294 -16.12 -20.84 -16.67
CA SER A 294 -16.96 -21.31 -17.78
C SER A 294 -18.45 -21.34 -17.43
N SER A 295 -18.78 -21.65 -16.18
CA SER A 295 -20.15 -21.79 -15.68
C SER A 295 -20.31 -21.11 -14.33
N LEU A 296 -21.54 -20.67 -14.00
CA LEU A 296 -21.88 -20.21 -12.66
C LEU A 296 -21.74 -21.33 -11.63
N ASP A 297 -21.90 -22.59 -12.06
CA ASP A 297 -21.76 -23.77 -11.22
C ASP A 297 -20.31 -24.02 -10.78
N ASP A 298 -19.33 -23.43 -11.50
CA ASP A 298 -17.91 -23.50 -11.13
C ASP A 298 -17.57 -22.57 -9.95
N ILE A 299 -18.50 -21.67 -9.60
CA ILE A 299 -18.34 -20.74 -8.47
C ILE A 299 -18.81 -21.46 -7.20
N MET A 300 -17.87 -21.86 -6.34
CA MET A 300 -18.19 -22.53 -5.07
C MET A 300 -18.77 -21.55 -4.04
N PRO A 301 -19.53 -22.01 -3.02
CA PRO A 301 -19.96 -21.16 -1.91
C PRO A 301 -18.79 -20.42 -1.26
N GLY A 302 -18.96 -19.12 -1.03
CA GLY A 302 -17.92 -18.20 -0.55
C GLY A 302 -16.97 -17.66 -1.63
N MET A 303 -17.05 -18.15 -2.88
CA MET A 303 -16.13 -17.75 -3.96
C MET A 303 -16.77 -16.80 -4.97
N GLY A 304 -15.93 -16.09 -5.71
CA GLY A 304 -16.32 -15.25 -6.82
C GLY A 304 -15.76 -15.76 -8.15
N GLY A 305 -16.52 -15.55 -9.21
CA GLY A 305 -16.11 -15.82 -10.58
C GLY A 305 -16.62 -14.77 -11.55
N VAL A 306 -16.00 -14.67 -12.71
CA VAL A 306 -16.37 -13.78 -13.80
C VAL A 306 -16.79 -14.62 -15.00
N ILE A 307 -18.01 -14.39 -15.48
CA ILE A 307 -18.54 -15.02 -16.68
C ILE A 307 -18.59 -14.01 -17.81
N VAL A 308 -18.21 -14.45 -18.99
CA VAL A 308 -18.24 -13.66 -20.22
C VAL A 308 -19.40 -14.16 -21.09
N ARG A 309 -20.37 -13.29 -21.36
CA ARG A 309 -21.54 -13.57 -22.21
C ARG A 309 -21.60 -12.56 -23.36
N GLY A 310 -21.08 -12.96 -24.52
CA GLY A 310 -20.89 -12.02 -25.62
C GLY A 310 -19.95 -10.89 -25.21
N ASP A 311 -20.44 -9.65 -25.28
CA ASP A 311 -19.69 -8.45 -24.86
C ASP A 311 -19.82 -8.13 -23.35
N GLU A 312 -20.76 -8.78 -22.65
CA GLU A 312 -20.98 -8.56 -21.23
C GLU A 312 -20.04 -9.41 -20.37
N LYS A 313 -19.51 -8.79 -19.30
CA LYS A 313 -18.70 -9.46 -18.29
C LYS A 313 -19.38 -9.28 -16.93
N ILE A 314 -19.83 -10.38 -16.35
CA ILE A 314 -20.56 -10.40 -15.09
C ILE A 314 -19.67 -11.04 -14.03
N ALA A 315 -19.39 -10.30 -12.96
CA ALA A 315 -18.75 -10.83 -11.76
C ALA A 315 -19.87 -11.30 -10.82
N ALA A 316 -19.77 -12.53 -10.34
CA ALA A 316 -20.74 -13.10 -9.42
C ALA A 316 -20.01 -13.68 -8.21
N TRP A 317 -20.42 -13.26 -7.02
CA TRP A 317 -20.02 -13.87 -5.76
C TRP A 317 -21.12 -14.82 -5.31
N ARG A 318 -20.76 -16.03 -4.90
CA ARG A 318 -21.70 -16.97 -4.27
C ARG A 318 -21.53 -16.87 -2.76
N ASP A 319 -22.59 -16.51 -2.04
CA ASP A 319 -22.54 -16.46 -0.58
C ASP A 319 -22.48 -17.88 0.04
N ALA A 320 -22.41 -17.94 1.38
CA ALA A 320 -22.32 -19.19 2.12
C ALA A 320 -23.58 -20.07 1.97
N GLU A 321 -24.73 -19.42 1.76
CA GLU A 321 -26.03 -20.04 1.51
C GLU A 321 -26.20 -20.53 0.06
N GLY A 322 -25.25 -20.21 -0.82
CA GLY A 322 -25.22 -20.64 -2.21
C GLY A 322 -25.91 -19.69 -3.19
N VAL A 323 -26.36 -18.52 -2.74
CA VAL A 323 -27.02 -17.49 -3.57
C VAL A 323 -25.96 -16.69 -4.32
N LEU A 324 -26.21 -16.44 -5.61
CA LEU A 324 -25.32 -15.64 -6.45
C LEU A 324 -25.70 -14.16 -6.43
N HIS A 325 -24.69 -13.32 -6.24
CA HIS A 325 -24.79 -11.86 -6.19
C HIS A 325 -24.05 -11.26 -7.39
N PRO A 326 -24.75 -10.97 -8.50
CA PRO A 326 -24.14 -10.48 -9.74
C PRO A 326 -23.95 -8.96 -9.77
N VAL A 327 -22.75 -8.55 -10.18
CA VAL A 327 -22.38 -7.17 -10.53
C VAL A 327 -21.63 -7.15 -11.85
N SER A 328 -21.48 -5.97 -12.46
CA SER A 328 -20.60 -5.80 -13.61
C SER A 328 -19.16 -6.12 -13.22
N ALA A 329 -18.47 -6.94 -14.01
CA ALA A 329 -17.03 -7.18 -13.82
C ALA A 329 -16.17 -5.99 -14.29
N THR A 330 -16.77 -4.94 -14.85
CA THR A 330 -16.06 -3.81 -15.46
C THR A 330 -15.76 -2.75 -14.40
N CYS A 331 -14.49 -2.60 -14.05
CA CYS A 331 -14.02 -1.58 -13.12
C CYS A 331 -14.42 -0.17 -13.59
N THR A 332 -15.05 0.60 -12.72
CA THR A 332 -15.54 1.96 -13.02
C THR A 332 -14.45 3.03 -13.17
N HIS A 333 -13.17 2.67 -13.02
CA HIS A 333 -12.04 3.56 -13.29
C HIS A 333 -11.74 3.65 -14.80
N LYS A 334 -11.20 2.57 -15.38
CA LYS A 334 -10.79 2.50 -16.81
C LYS A 334 -11.29 1.25 -17.54
N GLY A 335 -12.27 0.53 -16.97
CA GLY A 335 -12.95 -0.57 -17.67
C GLY A 335 -12.25 -1.93 -17.62
N CYS A 336 -11.21 -2.10 -16.81
CA CYS A 336 -10.57 -3.41 -16.64
C CYS A 336 -11.50 -4.42 -15.96
N THR A 337 -11.34 -5.70 -16.30
CA THR A 337 -12.09 -6.79 -15.66
C THR A 337 -11.49 -7.09 -14.29
N VAL A 338 -12.30 -7.05 -13.23
CA VAL A 338 -11.88 -7.34 -11.85
C VAL A 338 -11.55 -8.82 -11.62
N THR A 339 -10.75 -9.09 -10.59
CA THR A 339 -10.39 -10.43 -10.08
C THR A 339 -10.96 -10.60 -8.69
N TRP A 340 -11.46 -11.79 -8.36
CA TRP A 340 -11.88 -12.16 -7.03
C TRP A 340 -10.67 -12.40 -6.13
N ASN A 341 -10.59 -11.66 -5.02
CA ASN A 341 -9.67 -11.93 -3.93
C ASN A 341 -10.38 -12.82 -2.91
N ASN A 342 -10.02 -14.10 -2.91
CA ASN A 342 -10.63 -15.12 -2.06
C ASN A 342 -10.19 -15.06 -0.58
N ALA A 343 -9.26 -14.18 -0.22
CA ALA A 343 -8.84 -14.01 1.17
C ALA A 343 -9.67 -12.94 1.90
N ASP A 344 -10.04 -11.87 1.18
CA ASP A 344 -10.75 -10.70 1.71
C ASP A 344 -12.19 -10.57 1.19
N ASN A 345 -12.61 -11.44 0.27
CA ASN A 345 -13.91 -11.43 -0.40
C ASN A 345 -14.20 -10.11 -1.14
N THR A 346 -13.21 -9.66 -1.90
CA THR A 346 -13.26 -8.41 -2.67
C THR A 346 -13.06 -8.65 -4.17
N TRP A 347 -13.48 -7.67 -4.96
CA TRP A 347 -13.16 -7.55 -6.38
C TRP A 347 -12.00 -6.56 -6.56
N ASP A 348 -10.86 -7.05 -7.01
CA ASP A 348 -9.63 -6.29 -7.13
C ASP A 348 -9.32 -6.02 -8.60
N CYS A 349 -9.08 -4.76 -8.96
CA CYS A 349 -8.81 -4.36 -10.34
C CYS A 349 -7.33 -4.56 -10.69
N PRO A 350 -6.99 -5.46 -11.64
CA PRO A 350 -5.61 -5.82 -11.99
C PRO A 350 -4.81 -4.72 -12.70
N CYS A 351 -5.43 -3.58 -12.96
CA CYS A 351 -4.80 -2.49 -13.69
C CYS A 351 -4.28 -1.43 -12.73
N HIS A 352 -5.18 -0.80 -11.96
CA HIS A 352 -4.83 0.36 -11.15
C HIS A 352 -5.19 0.18 -9.65
N GLY A 353 -5.57 -1.01 -9.21
CA GLY A 353 -5.75 -1.29 -7.77
C GLY A 353 -7.08 -0.83 -7.16
N SER A 354 -8.12 -0.56 -7.96
CA SER A 354 -9.45 -0.37 -7.36
C SER A 354 -9.93 -1.64 -6.69
N ILE A 355 -10.36 -1.53 -5.43
CA ILE A 355 -10.92 -2.63 -4.64
C ILE A 355 -12.40 -2.35 -4.40
N PHE A 356 -13.24 -3.33 -4.66
CA PHE A 356 -14.67 -3.28 -4.39
C PHE A 356 -15.06 -4.42 -3.44
N ALA A 357 -16.05 -4.20 -2.57
CA ALA A 357 -16.62 -5.28 -1.79
C ALA A 357 -17.36 -6.27 -2.70
N ALA A 358 -17.74 -7.44 -2.17
CA ALA A 358 -18.45 -8.47 -2.93
C ALA A 358 -19.72 -7.95 -3.62
N ASP A 359 -20.43 -7.01 -3.00
CA ASP A 359 -21.64 -6.34 -3.52
C ASP A 359 -21.36 -5.24 -4.57
N GLY A 360 -20.08 -5.01 -4.90
CA GLY A 360 -19.63 -4.01 -5.85
C GLY A 360 -19.42 -2.60 -5.28
N SER A 361 -19.66 -2.36 -3.99
CA SER A 361 -19.39 -1.08 -3.34
C SER A 361 -17.89 -0.76 -3.31
N VAL A 362 -17.52 0.53 -3.42
CA VAL A 362 -16.11 0.93 -3.53
C VAL A 362 -15.43 0.90 -2.17
N ILE A 363 -14.39 0.09 -2.01
CA ILE A 363 -13.49 0.09 -0.86
C ILE A 363 -12.32 1.04 -1.16
N HIS A 364 -11.48 0.70 -2.15
CA HIS A 364 -10.29 1.45 -2.52
C HIS A 364 -10.40 2.09 -3.91
N GLY A 365 -9.86 3.32 -4.03
CA GLY A 365 -9.80 4.05 -5.29
C GLY A 365 -8.84 3.39 -6.29
N PRO A 366 -8.73 3.90 -7.53
CA PRO A 366 -9.22 5.20 -8.04
C PRO A 366 -10.65 5.16 -8.55
N ALA A 367 -11.30 3.99 -8.56
CA ALA A 367 -12.73 3.90 -8.80
C ALA A 367 -13.50 4.76 -7.78
N ARG A 368 -14.56 5.40 -8.24
CA ARG A 368 -15.38 6.33 -7.45
C ARG A 368 -16.85 5.94 -7.44
N LYS A 369 -17.23 5.02 -8.31
CA LYS A 369 -18.59 4.51 -8.44
C LYS A 369 -18.56 3.02 -8.17
N PRO A 370 -19.59 2.46 -7.52
CA PRO A 370 -19.71 1.02 -7.35
C PRO A 370 -19.76 0.33 -8.71
N LEU A 371 -19.43 -0.96 -8.74
CA LEU A 371 -19.76 -1.82 -9.87
C LEU A 371 -21.29 -1.81 -10.05
N ALA A 372 -21.75 -1.72 -11.31
CA ALA A 372 -23.18 -1.68 -11.58
C ALA A 372 -23.83 -3.02 -11.22
N PRO A 373 -25.06 -3.04 -10.67
CA PRO A 373 -25.81 -4.28 -10.54
C PRO A 373 -25.96 -4.99 -11.89
N ALA A 374 -25.91 -6.32 -11.89
CA ALA A 374 -26.11 -7.13 -13.09
C ALA A 374 -27.25 -8.15 -12.86
N ALA A 375 -27.66 -8.83 -13.93
CA ALA A 375 -28.59 -9.94 -13.88
C ALA A 375 -27.93 -11.20 -14.46
N LEU A 376 -28.30 -12.38 -13.95
CA LEU A 376 -27.77 -13.69 -14.38
C LEU A 376 -28.69 -14.42 -15.34
#